data_AF-A0A8S9TF28-F1
#
_entry.id   AF-A0A8S9TF28-F1
#
_cell.length_a   1.000
_cell.length_b   1.000
_cell.length_c   1.000
_cell.angle_alpha   90.00
_cell.angle_beta   90.00
_cell.angle_gamma   90.00
#
_symmetry.space_group_name_H-M   'P 1'
#
loop_
_entity.id
_entity.type
_entity.pdbx_description
1 polymer ?
#
loop_
_entity_poly.entity_id
_entity_poly.type
_entity_poly.pdbx_seq_one_letter_code
_entity_poly.pdbx_strand_id
1 'polypeptide(L)'
;MMTNSVFVLSKNGLILKPTTPARARILQSIGKGKKLKLFPFTLILDKDVDENIEPYLELRIDPGSKFTGISLVDLNKNEVIWAMELEHRGARIKMELIKRAATRRSRRSRRLRYRQKRFDRKKPDGWLAPSLRHRLLTTQTWIKRLLRLAPIKSIAIESVKFDFQKMETPDIEGIEYQQGTLFGYTLREALLEHWGRECVYCGKTDVPLQIEHIHARTKGGSDRFSNLTLSCEKCNQKKGNKPVEQFLKGKPEILQKIKAHQKKSLSDASAVNSTRKAIFEMAQQFGLRVISGDGASTKMIRIKSELPKQHWIDSACVGTDQIVKLRIYQSLRVTCTGHGTRQVQRVNASGFPAIASIKKNPITGKKEVNLVSKNEKYTHARAGDYVICNLLKDRKHIKAGIYRARVKTPTPKGVEVLINGYRIAIDRQYVQLIHCADGYECSFATIDQNLLRFSAIR
;
A
#
# COMPACT_ATOMS: atom_id res chain seq x y z
N MET A 1 13.13 20.23 -16.21
CA MET A 1 12.56 19.44 -15.09
C MET A 1 13.47 18.26 -14.81
N MET A 2 14.05 18.22 -13.61
CA MET A 2 14.90 17.12 -13.14
C MET A 2 14.00 16.01 -12.55
N THR A 3 13.51 15.16 -13.45
CA THR A 3 12.77 13.94 -13.08
C THR A 3 13.73 12.76 -12.95
N ASN A 4 13.22 11.62 -12.49
CA ASN A 4 13.96 10.36 -12.45
C ASN A 4 14.79 10.09 -13.71
N SER A 5 16.04 9.64 -13.51
CA SER A 5 16.89 9.16 -14.60
C SER A 5 16.21 8.00 -15.33
N VAL A 6 16.47 7.91 -16.62
CA VAL A 6 15.91 6.88 -17.51
C VAL A 6 16.82 5.67 -17.49
N PHE A 7 16.24 4.49 -17.20
CA PHE A 7 16.95 3.22 -17.35
C PHE A 7 17.17 2.94 -18.84
N VAL A 8 18.34 2.39 -19.17
CA VAL A 8 18.73 2.12 -20.55
C VAL A 8 19.17 0.67 -20.65
N LEU A 9 18.66 -0.03 -21.65
CA LEU A 9 19.09 -1.37 -22.02
C LEU A 9 19.65 -1.37 -23.44
N SER A 10 20.63 -2.24 -23.71
CA SER A 10 21.06 -2.52 -25.08
C SER A 10 19.98 -3.27 -25.86
N LYS A 11 20.14 -3.43 -27.18
CA LYS A 11 19.22 -4.21 -28.02
C LYS A 11 19.07 -5.66 -27.52
N ASN A 12 20.15 -6.26 -27.02
CA ASN A 12 20.15 -7.59 -26.40
C ASN A 12 19.65 -7.63 -24.94
N GLY A 13 19.23 -6.50 -24.38
CA GLY A 13 18.70 -6.41 -23.02
C GLY A 13 19.76 -6.30 -21.92
N LEU A 14 21.03 -6.06 -22.28
CA LEU A 14 22.09 -5.79 -21.30
C LEU A 14 21.85 -4.45 -20.61
N ILE A 15 22.16 -4.38 -19.32
CA ILE A 15 21.95 -3.18 -18.50
C ILE A 15 23.03 -2.14 -18.87
N LEU A 16 22.58 -0.94 -19.26
CA LEU A 16 23.45 0.18 -19.55
C LEU A 16 23.34 1.27 -18.48
N LYS A 17 24.23 2.27 -18.56
CA LYS A 17 24.24 3.40 -17.63
C LYS A 17 22.93 4.20 -17.74
N PRO A 18 22.22 4.46 -16.62
CA PRO A 18 21.06 5.34 -16.65
C PRO A 18 21.40 6.73 -17.18
N THR A 19 20.47 7.31 -17.94
CA THR A 19 20.68 8.57 -18.66
C THR A 19 19.68 9.65 -18.24
N THR A 20 19.90 10.88 -18.65
CA THR A 20 18.95 11.97 -18.39
C THR A 20 17.70 11.83 -19.27
N PRO A 21 16.52 12.28 -18.78
CA PRO A 21 15.33 12.37 -19.62
C PRO A 21 15.53 13.18 -20.90
N ALA A 22 16.38 14.20 -20.87
CA ALA A 22 16.74 14.99 -22.06
C ALA A 22 17.45 14.13 -23.11
N ARG A 23 18.51 13.41 -22.73
CA ARG A 23 19.24 12.52 -23.65
C ARG A 23 18.36 11.36 -24.13
N ALA A 24 17.50 10.80 -23.28
CA ALA A 24 16.54 9.78 -23.69
C ALA A 24 15.53 10.28 -24.73
N ARG A 25 15.09 11.55 -24.66
CA ARG A 25 14.23 12.17 -25.69
C ARG A 25 14.98 12.36 -27.01
N ILE A 26 16.22 12.85 -26.95
CA ILE A 26 17.07 13.01 -28.14
C ILE A 26 17.27 11.65 -28.83
N LEU A 27 17.60 10.60 -28.07
CA LEU A 27 17.79 9.26 -28.63
C LEU A 27 16.52 8.71 -29.30
N GLN A 28 15.35 9.00 -28.75
CA GLN A 28 14.07 8.63 -29.37
C GLN A 28 13.78 9.45 -30.63
N SER A 29 14.04 10.76 -30.62
CA SER A 29 13.75 11.62 -31.78
C SER A 29 14.64 11.30 -32.99
N ILE A 30 15.89 10.89 -32.76
CA ILE A 30 16.81 10.46 -33.82
C ILE A 30 16.66 8.97 -34.18
N GLY A 31 15.66 8.26 -33.61
CA GLY A 31 15.38 6.85 -33.93
C GLY A 31 16.43 5.84 -33.46
N LYS A 32 17.29 6.18 -32.48
CA LYS A 32 18.34 5.29 -31.94
C LYS A 32 17.92 4.51 -30.69
N GLY A 33 16.73 4.79 -30.16
CA GLY A 33 16.18 4.05 -29.03
C GLY A 33 14.67 4.13 -28.97
N LYS A 34 14.07 3.06 -28.49
CA LYS A 34 12.63 2.89 -28.36
C LYS A 34 12.25 2.77 -26.90
N LYS A 35 11.05 3.25 -26.57
CA LYS A 35 10.49 3.07 -25.23
C LYS A 35 10.13 1.61 -25.02
N LEU A 36 10.83 0.94 -24.11
CA LEU A 36 10.51 -0.43 -23.69
C LEU A 36 9.41 -0.45 -22.63
N LYS A 37 9.50 0.45 -21.64
CA LYS A 37 8.56 0.50 -20.51
C LYS A 37 8.33 1.93 -20.04
N LEU A 38 7.12 2.21 -19.58
CA LEU A 38 6.77 3.53 -19.04
C LEU A 38 7.12 3.67 -17.56
N PHE A 39 6.96 2.62 -16.75
CA PHE A 39 7.15 2.67 -15.29
C PHE A 39 7.98 1.49 -14.75
N PRO A 40 9.19 1.75 -14.22
CA PRO A 40 9.93 2.99 -14.43
C PRO A 40 10.27 3.18 -15.92
N PHE A 41 10.50 4.43 -16.35
CA PHE A 41 10.76 4.70 -17.75
C PHE A 41 12.07 4.02 -18.18
N THR A 42 11.95 3.14 -19.18
CA THR A 42 13.05 2.31 -19.67
C THR A 42 13.14 2.46 -21.18
N LEU A 43 14.32 2.88 -21.64
CA LEU A 43 14.69 2.97 -23.04
C LEU A 43 15.45 1.69 -23.43
N ILE A 44 15.14 1.13 -24.59
CA ILE A 44 15.97 0.10 -25.23
C ILE A 44 16.63 0.73 -26.46
N LEU A 45 17.95 0.58 -26.60
CA LEU A 45 18.69 1.09 -27.75
C LEU A 45 18.55 0.13 -28.93
N ASP A 46 18.60 0.67 -30.15
CA ASP A 46 18.61 -0.14 -31.38
C ASP A 46 20.03 -0.64 -31.76
N LYS A 47 21.04 -0.32 -30.95
CA LYS A 47 22.44 -0.76 -31.10
C LYS A 47 22.82 -1.76 -30.02
N ASP A 48 23.61 -2.75 -30.40
CA ASP A 48 24.35 -3.57 -29.45
C ASP A 48 25.55 -2.79 -28.92
N VAL A 49 25.49 -2.55 -27.61
CA VAL A 49 26.57 -1.94 -26.84
C VAL A 49 27.05 -3.03 -25.91
N ASP A 50 28.26 -3.52 -26.18
CA ASP A 50 28.94 -4.47 -25.31
C ASP A 50 29.78 -3.67 -24.31
N GLU A 51 29.08 -3.05 -23.35
CA GLU A 51 29.69 -2.28 -22.27
C GLU A 51 29.56 -3.09 -20.99
N ASN A 52 30.68 -3.63 -20.51
CA ASN A 52 30.73 -4.27 -19.20
C ASN A 52 30.75 -3.18 -18.13
N ILE A 53 29.56 -2.81 -17.63
CA ILE A 53 29.42 -1.76 -16.62
C ILE A 53 29.61 -2.38 -15.25
N GLU A 54 30.67 -1.95 -14.56
CA GLU A 54 30.83 -2.25 -13.15
C GLU A 54 29.67 -1.64 -12.34
N PRO A 55 29.00 -2.45 -11.48
CA PRO A 55 27.95 -1.95 -10.62
C PRO A 55 28.44 -0.83 -9.71
N TYR A 56 27.77 0.33 -9.77
CA TYR A 56 28.13 1.53 -9.01
C TYR A 56 26.93 2.17 -8.28
N LEU A 57 25.73 1.61 -8.45
CA LEU A 57 24.52 2.12 -7.81
C LEU A 57 24.24 1.39 -6.49
N GLU A 58 23.84 2.15 -5.48
CA GLU A 58 23.30 1.60 -4.25
C GLU A 58 21.78 1.75 -4.22
N LEU A 59 21.09 0.65 -3.96
CA LEU A 59 19.64 0.64 -3.75
C LEU A 59 19.33 0.87 -2.28
N ARG A 60 18.82 2.05 -1.94
CA ARG A 60 18.45 2.40 -0.56
C ARG A 60 16.94 2.28 -0.34
N ILE A 61 16.54 1.67 0.76
CA ILE A 61 15.15 1.34 1.07
C ILE A 61 14.83 1.78 2.49
N ASP A 62 13.77 2.58 2.65
CA ASP A 62 13.15 2.93 3.94
C ASP A 62 11.78 2.24 4.06
N PRO A 63 11.67 1.13 4.81
CA PRO A 63 10.41 0.43 5.02
C PRO A 63 9.48 1.13 6.03
N GLY A 64 8.52 1.91 5.55
CA GLY A 64 7.42 2.41 6.37
C GLY A 64 6.16 1.52 6.39
N SER A 65 5.19 1.88 7.24
CA SER A 65 3.97 1.10 7.42
C SER A 65 2.95 1.26 6.28
N LYS A 66 2.84 2.49 5.76
CA LYS A 66 1.94 2.86 4.65
C LYS A 66 2.72 3.03 3.36
N PHE A 67 3.90 3.62 3.44
CA PHE A 67 4.76 3.87 2.29
C PHE A 67 6.14 3.25 2.53
N THR A 68 6.78 2.76 1.47
CA THR A 68 8.21 2.43 1.47
C THR A 68 8.92 3.37 0.51
N GLY A 69 9.91 4.10 1.01
CA GLY A 69 10.80 4.89 0.19
C GLY A 69 11.83 3.98 -0.47
N ILE A 70 12.10 4.20 -1.76
CA ILE A 70 13.16 3.51 -2.49
C ILE A 70 13.92 4.54 -3.32
N SER A 71 15.24 4.52 -3.24
CA SER A 71 16.11 5.39 -4.04
C SER A 71 17.30 4.62 -4.61
N LEU A 72 17.80 5.10 -5.75
CA LEU A 72 19.05 4.68 -6.35
C LEU A 72 20.05 5.82 -6.25
N VAL A 73 21.17 5.55 -5.60
CA VAL A 73 22.26 6.50 -5.38
C VAL A 73 23.46 6.09 -6.22
N ASP A 74 24.00 7.03 -6.98
CA ASP A 74 25.28 6.89 -7.67
C ASP A 74 26.41 7.06 -6.64
N LEU A 75 27.12 5.97 -6.31
CA LEU A 75 28.16 5.98 -5.28
C LEU A 75 29.38 6.81 -5.68
N ASN A 76 29.65 6.96 -6.99
CA ASN A 76 30.80 7.71 -7.48
C ASN A 76 30.56 9.22 -7.38
N LYS A 77 29.30 9.65 -7.52
CA LYS A 77 28.91 11.07 -7.47
C LYS A 77 28.26 11.48 -6.16
N ASN A 78 27.88 10.50 -5.34
CA ASN A 78 27.03 10.66 -4.17
C ASN A 78 25.74 11.44 -4.51
N GLU A 79 25.05 11.01 -5.57
CA GLU A 79 23.83 11.67 -6.08
C GLU A 79 22.66 10.69 -6.19
N VAL A 80 21.47 11.12 -5.75
CA VAL A 80 20.23 10.38 -5.98
C VAL A 80 19.79 10.55 -7.43
N ILE A 81 19.88 9.49 -8.24
CA ILE A 81 19.57 9.55 -9.66
C ILE A 81 18.14 9.09 -10.00
N TRP A 82 17.50 8.35 -9.10
CA TRP A 82 16.16 7.80 -9.28
C TRP A 82 15.52 7.51 -7.92
N ALA A 83 14.23 7.76 -7.77
CA ALA A 83 13.50 7.42 -6.55
C ALA A 83 12.02 7.10 -6.78
N MET A 84 11.43 6.35 -5.85
CA MET A 84 10.01 6.05 -5.80
C MET A 84 9.47 5.97 -4.36
N GLU A 85 8.17 6.21 -4.24
CA GLU A 85 7.38 5.93 -3.04
C GLU A 85 6.38 4.83 -3.33
N LEU A 86 6.51 3.71 -2.62
CA LEU A 86 5.64 2.55 -2.73
C LEU A 86 4.53 2.62 -1.68
N GLU A 87 3.30 2.92 -2.09
CA GLU A 87 2.13 2.88 -1.21
C GLU A 87 1.58 1.45 -1.09
N HIS A 88 1.52 0.95 0.14
CA HIS A 88 1.05 -0.39 0.49
C HIS A 88 -0.46 -0.44 0.69
N ARG A 89 -1.08 -1.55 0.27
CA ARG A 89 -2.51 -1.83 0.54
C ARG A 89 -2.75 -2.70 1.78
N GLY A 90 -1.80 -2.73 2.71
CA GLY A 90 -1.85 -3.56 3.92
C GLY A 90 -3.11 -3.31 4.77
N ALA A 91 -3.51 -2.05 4.94
CA ALA A 91 -4.74 -1.68 5.65
C ALA A 91 -5.99 -2.24 4.97
N ARG A 92 -6.09 -2.13 3.64
CA ARG A 92 -7.20 -2.69 2.86
C ARG A 92 -7.25 -4.22 2.98
N ILE A 93 -6.09 -4.90 2.94
CA ILE A 93 -6.00 -6.36 3.14
C ILE A 93 -6.53 -6.74 4.53
N LYS A 94 -6.13 -6.01 5.59
CA LYS A 94 -6.64 -6.21 6.95
C LYS A 94 -8.17 -6.09 6.98
N MET A 95 -8.73 -5.05 6.36
CA MET A 95 -10.19 -4.84 6.30
C MET A 95 -10.91 -5.95 5.52
N GLU A 96 -10.37 -6.39 4.38
CA GLU A 96 -10.91 -7.51 3.59
C GLU A 96 -10.90 -8.82 4.39
N LEU A 97 -9.86 -9.06 5.20
CA LEU A 97 -9.77 -10.23 6.09
C LEU A 97 -10.78 -10.16 7.24
N ILE A 98 -10.95 -9.00 7.87
CA ILE A 98 -11.98 -8.77 8.91
C ILE A 98 -13.37 -9.07 8.34
N LYS A 99 -13.67 -8.53 7.15
CA LYS A 99 -14.94 -8.78 6.46
C LYS A 99 -15.14 -10.27 6.18
N ARG A 100 -14.13 -10.95 5.63
CA ARG A 100 -14.16 -12.40 5.36
C ARG A 100 -14.39 -13.23 6.63
N ALA A 101 -13.73 -12.86 7.74
CA ALA A 101 -13.91 -13.53 9.02
C ALA A 101 -15.33 -13.35 9.57
N ALA A 102 -15.89 -12.14 9.47
CA ALA A 102 -17.28 -11.86 9.88
C ALA A 102 -18.29 -12.68 9.07
N THR A 103 -18.16 -12.74 7.73
CA THR A 103 -19.04 -13.57 6.88
C THR A 103 -18.98 -15.05 7.26
N ARG A 104 -17.77 -15.58 7.51
CA ARG A 104 -17.58 -16.97 7.95
C ARG A 104 -18.22 -17.24 9.30
N ARG A 105 -18.12 -16.30 10.25
CA ARG A 105 -18.74 -16.39 11.57
C ARG A 105 -20.27 -16.41 11.47
N SER A 106 -20.85 -15.49 10.70
CA SER A 106 -22.30 -15.44 10.44
C SER A 106 -22.82 -16.71 9.77
N ARG A 107 -22.08 -17.27 8.80
CA ARG A 107 -22.46 -18.55 8.19
C ARG A 107 -22.47 -19.68 9.22
N ARG A 108 -21.47 -19.72 10.11
CA ARG A 108 -21.39 -20.75 11.15
C ARG A 108 -22.57 -20.66 12.11
N SER A 109 -22.89 -19.46 12.60
CA SER A 109 -24.00 -19.29 13.55
C SER A 109 -25.38 -19.60 12.95
N ARG A 110 -25.58 -19.35 11.64
CA ARG A 110 -26.87 -19.59 10.97
C ARG A 110 -27.04 -20.98 10.38
N ARG A 111 -25.97 -21.57 9.80
CA ARG A 111 -26.07 -22.78 8.96
C ARG A 111 -25.19 -23.94 9.37
N LEU A 112 -24.13 -23.72 10.16
CA LEU A 112 -23.13 -24.74 10.47
C LEU A 112 -22.83 -24.77 11.98
N ARG A 113 -23.87 -24.74 12.81
CA ARG A 113 -23.73 -24.72 14.29
C ARG A 113 -23.02 -25.96 14.81
N TYR A 114 -23.25 -27.12 14.18
CA TYR A 114 -22.59 -28.39 14.48
C TYR A 114 -21.06 -28.37 14.25
N ARG A 115 -20.55 -27.45 13.43
CA ARG A 115 -19.13 -27.44 13.07
C ARG A 115 -18.29 -26.75 14.16
N GLN A 116 -17.48 -27.54 14.86
CA GLN A 116 -16.53 -27.06 15.86
C GLN A 116 -15.64 -25.91 15.35
N LYS A 117 -15.37 -24.96 16.25
CA LYS A 117 -14.48 -23.82 15.99
C LYS A 117 -13.03 -24.31 16.09
N ARG A 118 -12.20 -24.01 15.09
CA ARG A 118 -10.76 -24.31 15.10
C ARG A 118 -10.00 -22.98 15.15
N PHE A 119 -9.75 -22.49 16.36
CA PHE A 119 -9.03 -21.22 16.58
C PHE A 119 -7.53 -21.40 16.56
N ASP A 120 -7.05 -22.55 17.05
CA ASP A 120 -5.64 -22.83 17.21
C ASP A 120 -5.09 -23.62 16.01
N ARG A 121 -4.79 -22.92 14.93
CA ARG A 121 -4.10 -23.51 13.79
C ARG A 121 -2.64 -23.16 13.90
N LYS A 122 -1.78 -24.17 14.05
CA LYS A 122 -0.33 -24.02 13.99
C LYS A 122 0.03 -23.25 12.72
N LYS A 123 0.73 -22.14 12.89
CA LYS A 123 1.29 -21.36 11.79
C LYS A 123 2.70 -21.90 11.52
N PRO A 124 3.14 -21.92 10.25
CA PRO A 124 4.51 -22.30 9.95
C PRO A 124 5.49 -21.28 10.52
N ASP A 125 6.73 -21.68 10.72
CA ASP A 125 7.80 -20.78 11.15
C ASP A 125 8.04 -19.67 10.12
N GLY A 126 8.36 -18.47 10.60
CA GLY A 126 8.46 -17.28 9.74
C GLY A 126 7.13 -16.77 9.19
N TRP A 127 5.99 -17.26 9.67
CA TRP A 127 4.69 -16.80 9.17
C TRP A 127 4.45 -15.32 9.47
N LEU A 128 4.23 -14.55 8.40
CA LEU A 128 3.74 -13.18 8.47
C LEU A 128 2.26 -13.12 8.12
N ALA A 129 1.51 -12.28 8.86
CA ALA A 129 0.13 -11.97 8.52
C ALA A 129 0.03 -11.44 7.07
N PRO A 130 -1.04 -11.72 6.31
CA PRO A 130 -1.09 -11.36 4.89
C PRO A 130 -0.86 -9.88 4.58
N SER A 131 -1.26 -8.98 5.47
CA SER A 131 -1.00 -7.53 5.35
C SER A 131 0.47 -7.16 5.53
N LEU A 132 1.21 -7.90 6.37
CA LEU A 132 2.65 -7.73 6.59
C LEU A 132 3.45 -8.39 5.47
N ARG A 133 3.09 -9.64 5.12
CA ARG A 133 3.67 -10.38 3.99
C ARG A 133 3.54 -9.62 2.69
N HIS A 134 2.44 -8.90 2.49
CA HIS A 134 2.26 -8.02 1.34
C HIS A 134 3.41 -7.01 1.19
N ARG A 135 3.82 -6.34 2.27
CA ARG A 135 4.91 -5.36 2.24
C ARG A 135 6.24 -5.99 1.85
N LEU A 136 6.54 -7.15 2.44
CA LEU A 136 7.74 -7.92 2.09
C LEU A 136 7.77 -8.26 0.60
N LEU A 137 6.67 -8.83 0.08
CA LEU A 137 6.59 -9.27 -1.31
C LEU A 137 6.58 -8.11 -2.32
N THR A 138 5.97 -6.98 -1.98
CA THR A 138 5.98 -5.80 -2.87
C THR A 138 7.35 -5.16 -2.91
N THR A 139 8.05 -5.05 -1.78
CA THR A 139 9.46 -4.60 -1.74
C THR A 139 10.35 -5.55 -2.53
N GLN A 140 10.23 -6.87 -2.32
CA GLN A 140 10.96 -7.88 -3.09
C GLN A 140 10.72 -7.76 -4.60
N THR A 141 9.48 -7.51 -5.01
CA THR A 141 9.11 -7.33 -6.42
C THR A 141 9.82 -6.12 -7.03
N TRP A 142 9.92 -5.02 -6.28
CA TRP A 142 10.59 -3.81 -6.75
C TRP A 142 12.11 -3.94 -6.77
N ILE A 143 12.72 -4.62 -5.79
CA ILE A 143 14.15 -4.97 -5.84
C ILE A 143 14.43 -5.78 -7.12
N LYS A 144 13.67 -6.85 -7.38
CA LYS A 144 13.80 -7.68 -8.60
C LYS A 144 13.66 -6.87 -9.89
N ARG A 145 12.76 -5.88 -9.91
CA ARG A 145 12.56 -5.02 -11.08
C ARG A 145 13.76 -4.11 -11.30
N LEU A 146 14.29 -3.49 -10.24
CA LEU A 146 15.41 -2.55 -10.34
C LEU A 146 16.72 -3.27 -10.68
N LEU A 147 16.95 -4.46 -10.13
CA LEU A 147 18.11 -5.31 -10.47
C LEU A 147 18.18 -5.68 -11.96
N ARG A 148 17.04 -5.70 -12.67
CA ARG A 148 16.98 -5.97 -14.11
C ARG A 148 17.17 -4.72 -14.97
N LEU A 149 17.24 -3.53 -14.36
CA LEU A 149 17.20 -2.25 -15.06
C LEU A 149 18.40 -1.36 -14.73
N ALA A 150 19.14 -1.65 -13.67
CA ALA A 150 20.17 -0.78 -13.13
C ALA A 150 21.38 -1.58 -12.62
N PRO A 151 22.62 -1.07 -12.81
CA PRO A 151 23.84 -1.73 -12.35
C PRO A 151 24.05 -1.52 -10.84
N ILE A 152 23.34 -2.32 -10.03
CA ILE A 152 23.28 -2.20 -8.56
C ILE A 152 24.39 -3.02 -7.90
N LYS A 153 25.19 -2.36 -7.05
CA LYS A 153 26.32 -2.91 -6.30
C LYS A 153 25.95 -3.40 -4.90
N SER A 154 25.11 -2.64 -4.20
CA SER A 154 24.74 -2.88 -2.81
C SER A 154 23.29 -2.48 -2.55
N ILE A 155 22.72 -2.99 -1.47
CA ILE A 155 21.40 -2.60 -0.98
C ILE A 155 21.55 -2.07 0.45
N ALA A 156 21.07 -0.85 0.74
CA ALA A 156 20.97 -0.34 2.11
C ALA A 156 19.50 -0.35 2.55
N ILE A 157 19.22 -0.87 3.74
CA ILE A 157 17.86 -0.99 4.26
C ILE A 157 17.79 -0.39 5.65
N GLU A 158 16.86 0.53 5.87
CA GLU A 158 16.58 1.02 7.21
C GLU A 158 15.98 -0.09 8.06
N SER A 159 16.61 -0.34 9.21
CA SER A 159 16.28 -1.44 10.11
C SER A 159 16.18 -0.92 11.56
N VAL A 160 15.10 -0.20 11.88
CA VAL A 160 14.87 0.29 13.26
C VAL A 160 14.24 -0.77 14.16
N LYS A 161 14.83 -1.01 15.35
CA LYS A 161 14.18 -1.81 16.42
C LYS A 161 13.47 -0.83 17.34
N PHE A 162 12.15 -0.72 17.28
CA PHE A 162 11.41 -0.02 18.33
C PHE A 162 11.06 -0.99 19.46
N ASP A 163 11.34 -0.62 20.71
CA ASP A 163 10.81 -1.33 21.87
C ASP A 163 9.54 -0.61 22.36
N PHE A 164 8.37 -1.15 22.03
CA PHE A 164 7.10 -0.49 22.38
C PHE A 164 6.81 -0.51 23.87
N GLN A 165 7.21 -1.57 24.56
CA GLN A 165 7.00 -1.69 26.00
C GLN A 165 7.88 -0.67 26.71
N LYS A 166 9.15 -0.55 26.33
CA LYS A 166 10.04 0.46 26.89
C LYS A 166 9.64 1.90 26.53
N MET A 167 9.02 2.12 25.38
CA MET A 167 8.48 3.45 25.03
C MET A 167 7.23 3.84 25.84
N GLU A 168 6.39 2.86 26.24
CA GLU A 168 5.20 3.12 27.07
C GLU A 168 5.54 3.11 28.57
N THR A 169 6.54 2.33 28.98
CA THR A 169 7.02 2.16 30.35
C THR A 169 8.56 2.13 30.33
N PRO A 170 9.24 3.29 30.43
CA PRO A 170 10.70 3.41 30.29
C PRO A 170 11.52 2.50 31.19
N ASP A 171 11.03 2.23 32.39
CA ASP A 171 11.72 1.48 33.44
C ASP A 171 11.42 -0.03 33.40
N ILE A 172 10.74 -0.53 32.36
CA ILE A 172 10.37 -1.95 32.25
C ILE A 172 11.63 -2.83 32.13
N GLU A 173 11.76 -3.82 33.02
CA GLU A 173 12.92 -4.70 33.05
C GLU A 173 12.57 -6.19 33.27
N GLY A 174 13.43 -7.08 32.77
CA GLY A 174 13.39 -8.51 33.06
C GLY A 174 12.03 -9.18 32.79
N ILE A 175 11.41 -9.71 33.85
CA ILE A 175 10.18 -10.52 33.77
C ILE A 175 8.95 -9.66 33.42
N GLU A 176 9.00 -8.35 33.63
CA GLU A 176 7.91 -7.42 33.33
C GLU A 176 7.61 -7.33 31.83
N TYR A 177 8.58 -7.62 30.97
CA TYR A 177 8.35 -7.78 29.53
C TYR A 177 7.34 -8.90 29.22
N GLN A 178 7.34 -9.96 30.03
CA GLN A 178 6.43 -11.10 29.89
C GLN A 178 5.07 -10.83 30.56
N GLN A 179 5.05 -9.97 31.57
CA GLN A 179 3.87 -9.57 32.32
C GLN A 179 3.23 -8.32 31.69
N GLY A 180 2.36 -8.51 30.69
CA GLY A 180 1.66 -7.40 30.04
C GLY A 180 0.71 -6.63 30.97
N THR A 181 0.09 -5.57 30.48
CA THR A 181 -0.84 -4.67 31.22
C THR A 181 -2.04 -5.35 31.89
N LEU A 182 -2.31 -6.61 31.56
CA LEU A 182 -3.40 -7.43 32.08
C LEU A 182 -2.88 -8.64 32.87
N PHE A 183 -1.62 -8.65 33.25
CA PHE A 183 -1.06 -9.75 34.05
C PHE A 183 -1.83 -9.86 35.38
N GLY A 184 -2.37 -11.05 35.65
CA GLY A 184 -3.24 -11.29 36.81
C GLY A 184 -4.73 -10.96 36.63
N TYR A 185 -5.15 -10.38 35.51
CA TYR A 185 -6.55 -10.01 35.26
C TYR A 185 -7.08 -10.53 33.92
N THR A 186 -8.36 -10.92 33.86
CA THR A 186 -9.02 -11.01 32.56
C THR A 186 -9.26 -9.62 31.99
N LEU A 187 -9.21 -9.46 30.67
CA LEU A 187 -9.50 -8.18 29.99
C LEU A 187 -10.84 -7.57 30.44
N ARG A 188 -11.82 -8.42 30.74
CA ARG A 188 -13.15 -7.99 31.19
C ARG A 188 -13.09 -7.41 32.60
N GLU A 189 -12.40 -8.07 33.53
CA GLU A 189 -12.26 -7.59 34.91
C GLU A 189 -11.50 -6.26 34.95
N ALA A 190 -10.39 -6.14 34.23
CA ALA A 190 -9.65 -4.89 34.13
C ALA A 190 -10.52 -3.73 33.60
N LEU A 191 -11.39 -4.00 32.62
CA LEU A 191 -12.32 -2.99 32.10
C LEU A 191 -13.43 -2.65 33.10
N LEU A 192 -13.91 -3.64 33.86
CA LEU A 192 -14.93 -3.44 34.91
C LEU A 192 -14.39 -2.57 36.04
N GLU A 193 -13.17 -2.83 36.49
CA GLU A 193 -12.53 -2.05 37.54
C GLU A 193 -12.20 -0.63 37.05
N HIS A 194 -11.58 -0.49 35.87
CA HIS A 194 -11.20 0.81 35.33
C HIS A 194 -12.39 1.73 35.02
N TRP A 195 -13.51 1.16 34.56
CA TRP A 195 -14.72 1.93 34.24
C TRP A 195 -15.77 1.90 35.35
N GLY A 196 -15.43 1.50 36.58
CA GLY A 196 -16.33 1.59 37.73
C GLY A 196 -17.60 0.75 37.62
N ARG A 197 -17.58 -0.34 36.83
CA ARG A 197 -18.73 -1.24 36.59
C ARG A 197 -20.00 -0.52 36.09
N GLU A 198 -19.84 0.59 35.38
CA GLU A 198 -20.95 1.36 34.79
C GLU A 198 -20.86 1.44 33.25
N CYS A 199 -22.00 1.76 32.62
CA CYS A 199 -21.99 2.11 31.21
C CYS A 199 -21.36 3.49 31.01
N VAL A 200 -20.23 3.55 30.29
CA VAL A 200 -19.46 4.78 30.03
C VAL A 200 -20.29 5.88 29.35
N TYR A 201 -21.34 5.51 28.60
CA TYR A 201 -22.14 6.46 27.83
C TYR A 201 -23.36 7.02 28.58
N CYS A 202 -23.89 6.29 29.55
CA CYS A 202 -25.13 6.67 30.23
C CYS A 202 -25.12 6.51 31.76
N GLY A 203 -24.01 6.08 32.35
CA GLY A 203 -23.84 5.94 33.81
C GLY A 203 -24.65 4.81 34.45
N LYS A 204 -25.40 4.02 33.68
CA LYS A 204 -26.21 2.94 34.25
C LYS A 204 -25.32 1.84 34.84
N THR A 205 -25.56 1.53 36.10
CA THR A 205 -25.08 0.35 36.83
C THR A 205 -26.11 -0.79 36.73
N ASP A 206 -25.76 -1.98 37.24
CA ASP A 206 -26.68 -3.12 37.43
C ASP A 206 -27.42 -3.59 36.16
N VAL A 207 -26.79 -3.37 35.00
CA VAL A 207 -27.24 -3.85 33.70
C VAL A 207 -26.17 -4.72 33.07
N PRO A 208 -26.52 -5.69 32.22
CA PRO A 208 -25.52 -6.45 31.47
C PRO A 208 -24.62 -5.55 30.62
N LEU A 209 -23.35 -5.42 31.02
CA LEU A 209 -22.36 -4.61 30.33
C LEU A 209 -21.62 -5.41 29.25
N GLN A 210 -21.48 -4.78 28.09
CA GLN A 210 -20.79 -5.29 26.92
C GLN A 210 -19.45 -4.57 26.77
N ILE A 211 -18.41 -5.33 26.42
CA ILE A 211 -17.14 -4.76 25.99
C ILE A 211 -17.36 -4.16 24.60
N GLU A 212 -17.09 -2.87 24.47
CA GLU A 212 -17.39 -2.08 23.31
C GLU A 212 -16.12 -1.42 22.75
N HIS A 213 -16.05 -1.32 21.43
CA HIS A 213 -14.91 -0.73 20.73
C HIS A 213 -15.17 0.74 20.44
N ILE A 214 -14.45 1.64 21.13
CA ILE A 214 -14.55 3.09 20.92
C ILE A 214 -14.36 3.42 19.44
N HIS A 215 -13.21 3.03 18.87
CA HIS A 215 -13.04 2.93 17.43
C HIS A 215 -13.53 1.57 16.94
N ALA A 216 -14.63 1.56 16.19
CA ALA A 216 -15.32 0.34 15.79
C ALA A 216 -14.41 -0.64 15.04
N ARG A 217 -14.53 -1.94 15.35
CA ARG A 217 -13.78 -3.02 14.68
C ARG A 217 -14.00 -3.05 13.15
N THR A 218 -15.19 -2.69 12.69
CA THR A 218 -15.53 -2.59 11.25
C THR A 218 -14.85 -1.42 10.54
N LYS A 219 -14.24 -0.49 11.29
CA LYS A 219 -13.42 0.62 10.81
C LYS A 219 -11.93 0.44 11.09
N GLY A 220 -11.52 -0.68 11.69
CA GLY A 220 -10.12 -1.01 11.97
C GLY A 220 -9.72 -1.00 13.44
N GLY A 221 -10.68 -0.78 14.35
CA GLY A 221 -10.54 -0.88 15.80
C GLY A 221 -9.73 -2.07 16.29
N SER A 222 -8.82 -1.81 17.21
CA SER A 222 -8.03 -2.85 17.88
C SER A 222 -8.71 -3.35 19.15
N ASP A 223 -8.37 -4.55 19.60
CA ASP A 223 -8.80 -5.12 20.88
C ASP A 223 -7.89 -4.66 22.05
N ARG A 224 -7.12 -3.57 21.89
CA ARG A 224 -6.30 -2.98 22.96
C ARG A 224 -7.20 -2.39 24.03
N PHE A 225 -6.78 -2.50 25.29
CA PHE A 225 -7.47 -1.89 26.43
C PHE A 225 -7.85 -0.42 26.19
N SER A 226 -6.92 0.38 25.65
CA SER A 226 -7.13 1.80 25.31
C SER A 226 -8.15 2.10 24.20
N ASN A 227 -8.64 1.07 23.48
CA ASN A 227 -9.71 1.20 22.50
C ASN A 227 -11.02 0.54 22.98
N LEU A 228 -11.04 0.01 24.20
CA LEU A 228 -12.17 -0.70 24.77
C LEU A 228 -12.78 0.07 25.93
N THR A 229 -14.10 0.01 26.00
CA THR A 229 -14.97 0.63 27.01
C THR A 229 -16.07 -0.34 27.41
N LEU A 230 -16.79 0.00 28.49
CA LEU A 230 -18.02 -0.70 28.86
C LEU A 230 -19.26 0.08 28.41
N SER A 231 -20.24 -0.65 27.89
CA SER A 231 -21.52 -0.06 27.51
C SER A 231 -22.68 -1.02 27.77
N CYS A 232 -23.84 -0.48 28.11
CA CYS A 232 -25.08 -1.25 28.10
C CYS A 232 -25.49 -1.55 26.64
N GLU A 233 -26.30 -2.58 26.45
CA GLU A 233 -26.74 -3.01 25.12
C GLU A 233 -27.38 -1.86 24.30
N LYS A 234 -28.26 -1.06 24.92
CA LYS A 234 -28.94 0.06 24.25
C LYS A 234 -27.94 1.08 23.70
N CYS A 235 -26.94 1.45 24.49
CA CYS A 235 -25.91 2.40 24.06
C CYS A 235 -25.00 1.81 22.97
N ASN A 236 -24.58 0.55 23.13
CA ASN A 236 -23.74 -0.14 22.14
C ASN A 236 -24.45 -0.21 20.77
N GLN A 237 -25.73 -0.61 20.77
CA GLN A 237 -26.54 -0.68 19.54
C GLN A 237 -26.76 0.72 18.92
N LYS A 238 -27.06 1.74 19.73
CA LYS A 238 -27.29 3.12 19.25
C LYS A 238 -26.03 3.76 18.64
N LYS A 239 -24.86 3.48 19.23
CA LYS A 239 -23.56 3.89 18.67
C LYS A 239 -23.25 3.11 17.40
N GLY A 240 -23.41 1.79 17.43
CA GLY A 240 -23.11 0.92 16.31
C GLY A 240 -21.66 1.10 15.83
N ASN A 241 -21.48 1.54 14.58
CA ASN A 241 -20.16 1.82 14.00
C ASN A 241 -19.84 3.33 13.87
N LYS A 242 -20.63 4.20 14.51
CA LYS A 242 -20.40 5.65 14.47
C LYS A 242 -19.10 6.00 15.20
N PRO A 243 -18.35 7.02 14.73
CA PRO A 243 -17.28 7.62 15.52
C PRO A 243 -17.82 8.08 16.88
N VAL A 244 -17.02 7.95 17.94
CA VAL A 244 -17.47 8.27 19.30
C VAL A 244 -17.81 9.77 19.43
N GLU A 245 -17.09 10.62 18.68
CA GLU A 245 -17.31 12.06 18.59
C GLU A 245 -18.69 12.37 18.01
N GLN A 246 -19.13 11.61 17.00
CA GLN A 246 -20.45 11.78 16.40
C GLN A 246 -21.54 11.25 17.34
N PHE A 247 -21.28 10.14 18.03
CA PHE A 247 -22.24 9.55 18.96
C PHE A 247 -22.48 10.40 20.21
N LEU A 248 -21.43 11.07 20.70
CA LEU A 248 -21.45 11.94 21.87
C LEU A 248 -21.58 13.43 21.51
N LYS A 249 -22.15 13.76 20.34
CA LYS A 249 -22.45 15.14 19.99
C LYS A 249 -23.40 15.72 21.05
N GLY A 250 -22.94 16.75 21.78
CA GLY A 250 -23.65 17.35 22.93
C GLY A 250 -23.31 16.78 24.30
N LYS A 251 -22.30 15.88 24.42
CA LYS A 251 -21.79 15.36 25.69
C LYS A 251 -20.25 15.47 25.76
N PRO A 252 -19.69 16.69 25.86
CA PRO A 252 -18.25 16.93 25.77
C PRO A 252 -17.45 16.29 26.91
N GLU A 253 -18.00 16.26 28.14
CA GLU A 253 -17.33 15.70 29.31
C GLU A 253 -17.04 14.21 29.16
N ILE A 254 -18.04 13.42 28.75
CA ILE A 254 -17.87 11.98 28.49
C ILE A 254 -16.87 11.76 27.36
N LEU A 255 -16.93 12.59 26.32
CA LEU A 255 -15.99 12.49 25.20
C LEU A 255 -14.55 12.76 25.65
N GLN A 256 -14.33 13.73 26.55
CA GLN A 256 -13.01 13.99 27.12
C GLN A 256 -12.52 12.82 27.97
N LYS A 257 -13.36 12.25 28.84
CA LYS A 257 -13.02 11.04 29.64
C LYS A 257 -12.57 9.89 28.73
N ILE A 258 -13.30 9.62 27.66
CA ILE A 258 -12.94 8.58 26.68
C ILE A 258 -11.65 8.91 25.94
N LYS A 259 -11.45 10.17 25.53
CA LYS A 259 -10.23 10.60 24.84
C LYS A 259 -8.99 10.52 25.72
N ALA A 260 -9.11 10.79 27.03
CA ALA A 260 -8.03 10.64 27.99
C ALA A 260 -7.56 9.18 28.13
N HIS A 261 -8.51 8.23 28.07
CA HIS A 261 -8.20 6.79 28.04
C HIS A 261 -7.54 6.35 26.71
N GLN A 262 -7.89 7.00 25.60
CA GLN A 262 -7.35 6.64 24.30
C GLN A 262 -5.86 6.96 24.18
N LYS A 263 -5.04 5.91 24.14
CA LYS A 263 -3.63 6.00 23.75
C LYS A 263 -3.47 5.95 22.23
N LYS A 264 -2.50 6.69 21.70
CA LYS A 264 -2.14 6.66 20.27
C LYS A 264 -1.72 5.24 19.88
N SER A 265 -2.33 4.71 18.82
CA SER A 265 -2.00 3.37 18.34
C SER A 265 -0.61 3.35 17.71
N LEU A 266 0.28 2.50 18.24
CA LEU A 266 1.61 2.22 17.68
C LEU A 266 1.57 1.15 16.57
N SER A 267 0.39 0.85 16.03
CA SER A 267 0.20 -0.24 15.06
C SER A 267 1.06 -0.10 13.78
N ASP A 268 1.33 1.13 13.37
CA ASP A 268 2.19 1.41 12.21
C ASP A 268 3.64 0.97 12.48
N ALA A 269 4.20 1.39 13.61
CA ALA A 269 5.54 1.00 14.03
C ALA A 269 5.63 -0.50 14.32
N SER A 270 4.62 -1.12 14.96
CA SER A 270 4.61 -2.57 15.20
C SER A 270 4.65 -3.36 13.90
N ALA A 271 3.96 -2.86 12.88
CA ALA A 271 3.94 -3.50 11.58
C ALA A 271 5.29 -3.37 10.85
N VAL A 272 6.03 -2.26 11.03
CA VAL A 272 7.41 -2.09 10.50
C VAL A 272 8.38 -3.02 11.22
N ASN A 273 8.38 -3.00 12.56
CA ASN A 273 9.22 -3.89 13.38
C ASN A 273 9.05 -5.37 13.03
N SER A 274 7.81 -5.80 12.82
CA SER A 274 7.49 -7.20 12.50
C SER A 274 8.02 -7.63 11.13
N THR A 275 8.15 -6.70 10.17
CA THR A 275 8.61 -7.01 8.81
C THR A 275 10.10 -6.78 8.62
N ARG A 276 10.74 -6.00 9.50
CA ARG A 276 12.12 -5.55 9.37
C ARG A 276 13.13 -6.67 9.12
N LYS A 277 13.19 -7.65 10.02
CA LYS A 277 14.10 -8.80 9.91
C LYS A 277 13.86 -9.57 8.62
N ALA A 278 12.60 -9.85 8.31
CA ALA A 278 12.22 -10.56 7.08
C ALA A 278 12.59 -9.80 5.79
N ILE A 279 12.51 -8.46 5.78
CA ILE A 279 12.92 -7.64 4.63
C ILE A 279 14.44 -7.69 4.45
N PHE A 280 15.19 -7.60 5.55
CA PHE A 280 16.64 -7.67 5.53
C PHE A 280 17.13 -9.04 5.03
N GLU A 281 16.61 -10.12 5.60
CA GLU A 281 16.93 -11.50 5.18
C GLU A 281 16.52 -11.77 3.73
N MET A 282 15.36 -11.26 3.29
CA MET A 282 14.93 -11.37 1.90
C MET A 282 15.88 -10.64 0.94
N ALA A 283 16.43 -9.49 1.34
CA ALA A 283 17.37 -8.76 0.51
C ALA A 283 18.72 -9.49 0.36
N GLN A 284 19.17 -10.18 1.41
CA GLN A 284 20.41 -10.97 1.37
C GLN A 284 20.34 -12.11 0.33
N GLN A 285 19.15 -12.62 0.04
CA GLN A 285 18.94 -13.68 -0.95
C GLN A 285 19.26 -13.24 -2.41
N PHE A 286 19.50 -11.96 -2.67
CA PHE A 286 19.89 -11.46 -4.00
C PHE A 286 21.40 -11.53 -4.28
N GLY A 287 22.22 -12.00 -3.33
CA GLY A 287 23.66 -12.13 -3.54
C GLY A 287 24.41 -10.79 -3.58
N LEU A 288 23.80 -9.70 -3.11
CA LEU A 288 24.42 -8.39 -2.99
C LEU A 288 24.77 -8.10 -1.52
N ARG A 289 25.77 -7.24 -1.30
CA ARG A 289 26.05 -6.70 0.03
C ARG A 289 24.83 -5.93 0.53
N VAL A 290 24.28 -6.32 1.68
CA VAL A 290 23.16 -5.65 2.34
C VAL A 290 23.64 -4.90 3.57
N ILE A 291 23.42 -3.60 3.60
CA ILE A 291 23.81 -2.69 4.68
C ILE A 291 22.56 -2.38 5.51
N SER A 292 22.70 -2.45 6.84
CA SER A 292 21.64 -2.04 7.76
C SER A 292 21.83 -0.57 8.13
N GLY A 293 20.87 0.27 7.79
CA GLY A 293 20.82 1.66 8.24
C GLY A 293 20.02 1.79 9.54
N ASP A 294 20.40 2.73 10.39
CA ASP A 294 19.65 3.10 11.59
C ASP A 294 18.80 4.36 11.33
N GLY A 295 17.63 4.45 11.95
CA GLY A 295 16.70 5.55 11.71
C GLY A 295 17.12 6.89 12.34
N ALA A 296 18.00 6.87 13.35
CA ALA A 296 18.48 8.09 13.99
C ALA A 296 19.47 8.81 13.06
N SER A 297 20.44 8.08 12.53
CA SER A 297 21.40 8.51 11.52
C SER A 297 20.69 8.95 10.25
N THR A 298 19.71 8.18 9.75
CA THR A 298 18.88 8.61 8.59
C THR A 298 18.27 9.99 8.81
N LYS A 299 17.66 10.21 9.99
CA LYS A 299 17.07 11.51 10.35
C LYS A 299 18.14 12.61 10.45
N MET A 300 19.28 12.32 11.08
CA MET A 300 20.37 13.30 11.25
C MET A 300 20.94 13.72 9.91
N ILE A 301 21.21 12.78 9.01
CA ILE A 301 21.73 13.07 7.67
C ILE A 301 20.72 13.87 6.85
N ARG A 302 19.42 13.55 6.95
CA ARG A 302 18.39 14.34 6.29
C ARG A 302 18.40 15.80 6.75
N ILE A 303 18.54 16.04 8.06
CA ILE A 303 18.62 17.40 8.63
C ILE A 303 19.90 18.10 8.19
N LYS A 304 21.06 17.42 8.27
CA LYS A 304 22.34 17.95 7.81
C LYS A 304 22.36 18.29 6.32
N SER A 305 21.58 17.55 5.53
CA SER A 305 21.41 17.79 4.08
C SER A 305 20.29 18.80 3.77
N GLU A 306 19.64 19.36 4.79
CA GLU A 306 18.53 20.32 4.69
C GLU A 306 17.32 19.82 3.89
N LEU A 307 17.12 18.51 3.80
CA LEU A 307 16.08 17.93 2.94
C LEU A 307 14.72 17.79 3.68
N PRO A 308 13.59 18.05 2.98
CA PRO A 308 12.27 17.91 3.57
C PRO A 308 11.93 16.46 3.87
N LYS A 309 10.97 16.24 4.78
CA LYS A 309 10.54 14.88 5.14
C LYS A 309 9.65 14.29 4.05
N GLN A 310 10.17 13.35 3.29
CA GLN A 310 9.43 12.48 2.36
C GLN A 310 10.02 11.08 2.43
N HIS A 311 9.23 10.03 2.15
CA HIS A 311 9.70 8.65 2.35
C HIS A 311 10.86 8.30 1.44
N TRP A 312 10.81 8.74 0.17
CA TRP A 312 11.92 8.50 -0.75
C TRP A 312 13.18 9.28 -0.40
N ILE A 313 13.05 10.46 0.23
CA ILE A 313 14.19 11.25 0.73
C ILE A 313 14.79 10.60 1.97
N ASP A 314 13.95 10.14 2.90
CA ASP A 314 14.38 9.36 4.06
C ASP A 314 15.17 8.13 3.55
N SER A 315 14.67 7.41 2.53
CA SER A 315 15.41 6.30 1.91
C SER A 315 16.78 6.70 1.35
N ALA A 316 16.91 7.89 0.76
CA ALA A 316 18.19 8.36 0.21
C ALA A 316 19.24 8.61 1.30
N CYS A 317 18.82 8.86 2.54
CA CYS A 317 19.69 9.10 3.68
C CYS A 317 20.08 7.80 4.44
N VAL A 318 19.59 6.63 4.01
CA VAL A 318 19.84 5.36 4.69
C VAL A 318 21.27 4.87 4.44
N GLY A 319 21.97 4.50 5.52
CA GLY A 319 23.27 3.81 5.43
C GLY A 319 24.42 4.69 4.91
N THR A 320 24.29 6.01 5.03
CA THR A 320 25.31 6.98 4.63
C THR A 320 25.60 7.95 5.77
N ASP A 321 26.81 8.50 5.76
CA ASP A 321 27.34 9.55 6.61
C ASP A 321 27.59 10.86 5.83
N GLN A 322 27.61 10.78 4.50
CA GLN A 322 27.77 11.91 3.60
C GLN A 322 26.47 12.70 3.38
N ILE A 323 26.62 14.00 3.10
CA ILE A 323 25.51 14.88 2.67
C ILE A 323 24.91 14.33 1.38
N VAL A 324 23.58 14.20 1.35
CA VAL A 324 22.85 13.62 0.22
C VAL A 324 22.57 14.69 -0.83
N LYS A 325 23.05 14.48 -2.07
CA LYS A 325 22.77 15.36 -3.21
C LYS A 325 21.60 14.83 -4.03
N LEU A 326 20.61 15.69 -4.28
CA LEU A 326 19.44 15.33 -5.10
C LEU A 326 19.64 15.79 -6.54
N ARG A 327 19.73 14.83 -7.47
CA ARG A 327 19.64 15.11 -8.91
C ARG A 327 18.19 15.15 -9.41
N ILE A 328 17.25 14.72 -8.59
CA ILE A 328 15.84 14.56 -8.93
C ILE A 328 14.95 15.28 -7.91
N TYR A 329 13.84 15.84 -8.37
CA TYR A 329 12.86 16.52 -7.51
C TYR A 329 11.44 15.95 -7.65
N GLN A 330 11.30 14.87 -8.43
CA GLN A 330 10.03 14.24 -8.72
C GLN A 330 10.18 12.73 -8.63
N SER A 331 9.73 12.15 -7.52
CA SER A 331 9.72 10.70 -7.32
C SER A 331 8.56 10.04 -8.08
N LEU A 332 8.75 8.75 -8.39
CA LEU A 332 7.67 7.91 -8.92
C LEU A 332 6.76 7.46 -7.77
N ARG A 333 5.48 7.80 -7.82
CA ARG A 333 4.48 7.27 -6.89
C ARG A 333 3.94 5.95 -7.43
N VAL A 334 4.00 4.91 -6.62
CA VAL A 334 3.56 3.56 -6.97
C VAL A 334 2.57 3.07 -5.93
N THR A 335 1.29 3.01 -6.29
CA THR A 335 0.24 2.49 -5.40
C THR A 335 -0.08 1.04 -5.68
N CYS A 336 0.00 0.21 -4.65
CA CYS A 336 -0.36 -1.21 -4.73
C CYS A 336 -1.89 -1.36 -4.83
N THR A 337 -2.42 -1.59 -6.02
CA THR A 337 -3.87 -1.80 -6.24
C THR A 337 -4.24 -3.28 -6.23
N GLY A 338 -3.26 -4.16 -6.51
CA GLY A 338 -3.32 -5.61 -6.58
C GLY A 338 -4.10 -6.17 -7.78
N HIS A 339 -4.07 -7.49 -7.94
CA HIS A 339 -4.59 -8.16 -9.14
C HIS A 339 -6.07 -8.52 -9.00
N GLY A 340 -6.95 -7.58 -9.38
CA GLY A 340 -8.40 -7.81 -9.47
C GLY A 340 -9.03 -8.43 -8.22
N THR A 341 -10.16 -9.12 -8.40
CA THR A 341 -10.82 -9.89 -7.34
C THR A 341 -11.02 -11.33 -7.81
N ARG A 342 -10.66 -12.30 -6.96
CA ARG A 342 -10.99 -13.72 -7.15
C ARG A 342 -12.35 -14.09 -6.52
N GLN A 343 -13.10 -13.09 -6.05
CA GLN A 343 -14.42 -13.30 -5.48
C GLN A 343 -15.38 -13.68 -6.61
N VAL A 344 -15.80 -14.96 -6.61
CA VAL A 344 -16.73 -15.53 -7.61
C VAL A 344 -18.05 -14.76 -7.62
N GLN A 345 -18.59 -14.43 -6.44
CA GLN A 345 -19.87 -13.74 -6.30
C GLN A 345 -19.66 -12.44 -5.52
N ARG A 346 -19.75 -11.30 -6.22
CA ARG A 346 -19.81 -9.99 -5.55
C ARG A 346 -21.06 -9.90 -4.71
N VAL A 347 -21.05 -9.06 -3.69
CA VAL A 347 -22.22 -8.79 -2.85
C VAL A 347 -22.55 -7.30 -2.82
N ASN A 348 -23.82 -6.95 -2.69
CA ASN A 348 -24.28 -5.58 -2.51
C ASN A 348 -23.90 -5.07 -1.10
N ALA A 349 -24.22 -3.81 -0.79
CA ALA A 349 -23.91 -3.19 0.49
C ALA A 349 -24.49 -3.98 1.69
N SER A 350 -25.65 -4.60 1.49
CA SER A 350 -26.34 -5.45 2.48
C SER A 350 -25.82 -6.89 2.54
N GLY A 351 -24.86 -7.26 1.70
CA GLY A 351 -24.21 -8.59 1.73
C GLY A 351 -24.91 -9.68 0.91
N PHE A 352 -25.93 -9.34 0.11
CA PHE A 352 -26.57 -10.27 -0.84
C PHE A 352 -25.81 -10.31 -2.17
N PRO A 353 -25.81 -11.42 -2.91
CA PRO A 353 -25.20 -11.50 -4.23
C PRO A 353 -25.55 -10.33 -5.17
N ALA A 354 -24.54 -9.64 -5.68
CA ALA A 354 -24.66 -8.50 -6.60
C ALA A 354 -24.66 -8.93 -8.08
N ILE A 355 -24.30 -10.18 -8.38
CA ILE A 355 -24.18 -10.71 -9.75
C ILE A 355 -25.45 -11.52 -10.07
N ALA A 356 -26.59 -10.85 -9.93
CA ALA A 356 -27.89 -11.33 -10.36
C ALA A 356 -28.39 -10.31 -11.38
N SER A 357 -28.41 -10.65 -12.67
CA SER A 357 -29.28 -9.86 -13.55
C SER A 357 -30.70 -10.28 -13.19
N ILE A 358 -31.47 -9.36 -12.61
CA ILE A 358 -32.88 -9.59 -12.34
C ILE A 358 -33.62 -9.35 -13.65
N LYS A 359 -33.93 -10.42 -14.38
CA LYS A 359 -34.78 -10.33 -15.56
C LYS A 359 -36.19 -10.75 -15.17
N LYS A 360 -37.19 -10.05 -15.69
CA LYS A 360 -38.58 -10.51 -15.60
C LYS A 360 -38.71 -11.66 -16.59
N ASN A 361 -39.08 -12.85 -16.13
CA ASN A 361 -39.38 -13.95 -17.02
C ASN A 361 -40.59 -13.52 -17.89
N PRO A 362 -40.46 -13.48 -19.22
CA PRO A 362 -41.51 -12.97 -20.09
C PRO A 362 -42.78 -13.83 -20.06
N ILE A 363 -42.68 -15.10 -19.67
CA ILE A 363 -43.81 -16.05 -19.60
C ILE A 363 -44.45 -16.01 -18.20
N THR A 364 -43.65 -16.09 -17.13
CA THR A 364 -44.19 -16.22 -15.76
C THR A 364 -44.34 -14.89 -15.02
N GLY A 365 -43.80 -13.79 -15.57
CA GLY A 365 -43.79 -12.47 -14.96
C GLY A 365 -42.93 -12.33 -13.70
N LYS A 366 -42.33 -13.43 -13.19
CA LYS A 366 -41.52 -13.45 -11.98
C LYS A 366 -40.12 -12.88 -12.24
N LYS A 367 -39.56 -12.21 -11.24
CA LYS A 367 -38.18 -11.71 -11.25
C LYS A 367 -37.23 -12.88 -11.02
N GLU A 368 -36.57 -13.35 -12.06
CA GLU A 368 -35.59 -14.43 -11.98
C GLU A 368 -34.17 -13.87 -11.84
N VAL A 369 -33.40 -14.51 -10.96
CA VAL A 369 -32.02 -14.16 -10.66
C VAL A 369 -31.10 -15.02 -11.54
N ASN A 370 -30.61 -14.43 -12.63
CA ASN A 370 -29.63 -15.09 -13.48
C ASN A 370 -28.21 -14.75 -13.01
N LEU A 371 -27.38 -15.78 -12.84
CA LEU A 371 -25.95 -15.63 -12.60
C LEU A 371 -25.31 -15.02 -13.86
N VAL A 372 -24.66 -13.86 -13.75
CA VAL A 372 -23.88 -13.31 -14.86
C VAL A 372 -22.71 -14.24 -15.13
N SER A 373 -22.50 -14.56 -16.41
CA SER A 373 -21.40 -15.41 -16.87
C SER A 373 -20.04 -14.85 -16.45
N LYS A 374 -19.05 -15.75 -16.35
CA LYS A 374 -17.66 -15.38 -16.07
C LYS A 374 -17.18 -14.42 -17.17
N ASN A 375 -16.51 -13.33 -16.80
CA ASN A 375 -15.91 -12.42 -17.80
C ASN A 375 -15.10 -13.23 -18.82
N GLU A 376 -15.44 -13.09 -20.09
CA GLU A 376 -14.65 -13.63 -21.20
C GLU A 376 -13.24 -13.07 -21.14
N LYS A 377 -12.25 -13.92 -21.47
CA LYS A 377 -10.86 -13.51 -21.55
C LYS A 377 -10.55 -13.16 -22.99
N TYR A 378 -10.18 -11.90 -23.23
CA TYR A 378 -9.72 -11.46 -24.53
C TYR A 378 -8.19 -11.46 -24.58
N THR A 379 -7.63 -11.73 -25.76
CA THR A 379 -6.18 -11.80 -25.98
C THR A 379 -5.56 -10.42 -26.16
N HIS A 380 -6.31 -9.45 -26.68
CA HIS A 380 -5.81 -8.10 -27.00
C HIS A 380 -5.69 -7.17 -25.80
N ALA A 381 -6.43 -7.39 -24.72
CA ALA A 381 -6.38 -6.55 -23.53
C ALA A 381 -6.96 -7.25 -22.30
N ARG A 382 -6.48 -6.85 -21.13
CA ARG A 382 -6.99 -7.25 -19.81
C ARG A 382 -7.43 -6.01 -19.02
N ALA A 383 -8.37 -6.23 -18.11
CA ALA A 383 -8.76 -5.18 -17.16
C ALA A 383 -7.54 -4.75 -16.33
N GLY A 384 -7.29 -3.43 -16.30
CA GLY A 384 -6.14 -2.81 -15.67
C GLY A 384 -4.94 -2.59 -16.58
N ASP A 385 -4.96 -3.02 -17.85
CA ASP A 385 -3.89 -2.67 -18.80
C ASP A 385 -3.88 -1.17 -19.05
N TYR A 386 -2.70 -0.56 -19.18
CA TYR A 386 -2.55 0.85 -19.50
C TYR A 386 -2.37 1.02 -21.01
N VAL A 387 -3.23 1.83 -21.62
CA VAL A 387 -3.35 1.96 -23.07
C VAL A 387 -3.35 3.43 -23.50
N ILE A 388 -2.82 3.70 -24.69
CA ILE A 388 -3.12 4.91 -25.46
C ILE A 388 -4.39 4.63 -26.26
N CYS A 389 -5.32 5.57 -26.20
CA CYS A 389 -6.60 5.52 -26.89
C CYS A 389 -6.69 6.71 -27.84
N ASN A 390 -6.81 6.45 -29.14
CA ASN A 390 -7.05 7.49 -30.13
C ASN A 390 -8.56 7.65 -30.39
N LEU A 391 -9.14 8.76 -29.94
CA LEU A 391 -10.55 9.07 -30.16
C LEU A 391 -10.68 9.94 -31.41
N LEU A 392 -11.21 9.37 -32.50
CA LEU A 392 -11.29 10.08 -33.79
C LEU A 392 -12.36 11.18 -33.86
N LYS A 393 -13.39 11.11 -33.01
CA LYS A 393 -14.52 12.05 -33.01
C LYS A 393 -14.95 12.40 -31.61
N ASP A 394 -15.55 13.58 -31.49
CA ASP A 394 -16.15 14.05 -30.24
C ASP A 394 -17.26 13.11 -29.77
N ARG A 395 -17.36 12.98 -28.45
CA ARG A 395 -18.46 12.33 -27.75
C ARG A 395 -19.04 13.32 -26.74
N LYS A 396 -20.25 13.03 -26.26
CA LYS A 396 -21.08 13.91 -25.40
C LYS A 396 -20.32 14.70 -24.30
N HIS A 397 -19.24 14.14 -23.74
CA HIS A 397 -18.45 14.80 -22.68
C HIS A 397 -16.94 14.84 -22.94
N ILE A 398 -16.49 14.39 -24.11
CA ILE A 398 -15.07 14.11 -24.38
C ILE A 398 -14.76 14.44 -25.83
N LYS A 399 -13.82 15.35 -26.04
CA LYS A 399 -13.36 15.76 -27.37
C LYS A 399 -12.52 14.66 -28.04
N ALA A 400 -12.44 14.68 -29.37
CA ALA A 400 -11.49 13.90 -30.13
C ALA A 400 -10.06 14.19 -29.64
N GLY A 401 -9.20 13.16 -29.70
CA GLY A 401 -7.81 13.28 -29.26
C GLY A 401 -7.22 11.99 -28.71
N ILE A 402 -5.96 12.08 -28.29
CA ILE A 402 -5.19 10.97 -27.77
C ILE A 402 -5.24 10.99 -26.24
N TYR A 403 -5.80 9.95 -25.66
CA TYR A 403 -5.94 9.79 -24.22
C TYR A 403 -5.08 8.63 -23.71
N ARG A 404 -4.65 8.70 -22.46
CA ARG A 404 -4.00 7.58 -21.76
C ARG A 404 -4.89 7.13 -20.61
N ALA A 405 -5.25 5.85 -20.58
CA ALA A 405 -6.18 5.35 -19.59
C ALA A 405 -5.91 3.88 -19.25
N ARG A 406 -6.46 3.44 -18.11
CA ARG A 406 -6.50 2.01 -17.74
C ARG A 406 -7.77 1.38 -18.32
N VAL A 407 -7.63 0.20 -18.91
CA VAL A 407 -8.75 -0.64 -19.37
C VAL A 407 -9.62 -1.00 -18.17
N LYS A 408 -10.88 -0.57 -18.18
CA LYS A 408 -11.88 -0.97 -17.18
C LYS A 408 -12.44 -2.35 -17.51
N THR A 409 -12.82 -2.56 -18.77
CA THR A 409 -13.42 -3.80 -19.22
C THR A 409 -12.96 -4.06 -20.65
N PRO A 410 -12.25 -5.16 -20.92
CA PRO A 410 -11.99 -5.57 -22.29
C PRO A 410 -13.30 -6.06 -22.92
N THR A 411 -13.49 -5.78 -24.20
CA THR A 411 -14.70 -6.14 -24.97
C THR A 411 -14.29 -6.91 -26.23
N PRO A 412 -15.23 -7.59 -26.91
CA PRO A 412 -14.91 -8.32 -28.14
C PRO A 412 -14.29 -7.43 -29.23
N LYS A 413 -14.77 -6.18 -29.35
CA LYS A 413 -14.32 -5.22 -30.38
C LYS A 413 -13.13 -4.35 -29.95
N GLY A 414 -12.79 -4.34 -28.66
CA GLY A 414 -11.71 -3.48 -28.15
C GLY A 414 -11.72 -3.38 -26.63
N VAL A 415 -11.79 -2.16 -26.11
CA VAL A 415 -11.73 -1.89 -24.66
C VAL A 415 -12.67 -0.79 -24.25
N GLU A 416 -13.14 -0.86 -23.00
CA GLU A 416 -13.75 0.27 -22.32
C GLU A 416 -12.76 0.89 -21.34
N VAL A 417 -12.59 2.20 -21.45
CA VAL A 417 -11.74 3.01 -20.57
C VAL A 417 -12.56 4.09 -19.88
N LEU A 418 -12.01 4.65 -18.80
CA LEU A 418 -12.58 5.81 -18.14
C LEU A 418 -11.71 7.02 -18.45
N ILE A 419 -12.28 8.00 -19.16
CA ILE A 419 -11.64 9.27 -19.52
C ILE A 419 -12.51 10.36 -18.89
N ASN A 420 -11.92 11.30 -18.15
CA ASN A 420 -12.64 12.41 -17.49
C ASN A 420 -13.89 12.00 -16.71
N GLY A 421 -13.90 10.82 -16.07
CA GLY A 421 -15.06 10.30 -15.33
C GLY A 421 -16.06 9.49 -16.16
N TYR A 422 -15.99 9.55 -17.49
CA TYR A 422 -16.94 8.90 -18.39
C TYR A 422 -16.37 7.61 -18.98
N ARG A 423 -17.24 6.60 -19.09
CA ARG A 423 -16.90 5.30 -19.68
C ARG A 423 -17.04 5.39 -21.20
N ILE A 424 -15.94 5.10 -21.91
CA ILE A 424 -15.88 5.13 -23.37
C ILE A 424 -15.44 3.76 -23.88
N ALA A 425 -16.22 3.18 -24.80
CA ALA A 425 -15.81 2.03 -25.60
C ALA A 425 -14.99 2.48 -26.83
N ILE A 426 -13.86 1.82 -27.06
CA ILE A 426 -12.88 2.14 -28.10
C ILE A 426 -12.48 0.84 -28.80
N ASP A 427 -12.50 0.85 -30.13
CA ASP A 427 -12.16 -0.32 -30.94
C ASP A 427 -10.66 -0.62 -30.88
N ARG A 428 -10.31 -1.90 -31.03
CA ARG A 428 -8.94 -2.43 -30.89
C ARG A 428 -7.91 -1.70 -31.76
N GLN A 429 -8.29 -1.29 -32.98
CA GLN A 429 -7.38 -0.60 -33.91
C GLN A 429 -6.93 0.78 -33.42
N TYR A 430 -7.69 1.40 -32.51
CA TYR A 430 -7.37 2.71 -31.93
C TYR A 430 -6.78 2.62 -30.53
N VAL A 431 -6.35 1.41 -30.14
CA VAL A 431 -5.84 1.11 -28.80
C VAL A 431 -4.43 0.56 -28.93
N GLN A 432 -3.47 1.27 -28.33
CA GLN A 432 -2.10 0.81 -28.23
C GLN A 432 -1.78 0.44 -26.79
N LEU A 433 -1.38 -0.81 -26.56
CA LEU A 433 -0.94 -1.27 -25.24
C LEU A 433 0.38 -0.59 -24.86
N ILE A 434 0.42 0.03 -23.68
CA ILE A 434 1.63 0.66 -23.13
C ILE A 434 2.25 -0.21 -22.03
N HIS A 435 1.43 -0.73 -21.11
CA HIS A 435 1.90 -1.45 -19.94
C HIS A 435 0.83 -2.40 -19.42
N CYS A 436 1.17 -3.68 -19.26
CA CYS A 436 0.24 -4.70 -18.77
C CYS A 436 -0.16 -4.47 -17.30
N ALA A 437 -1.35 -4.94 -16.93
CA ALA A 437 -1.84 -4.92 -15.56
C ALA A 437 -0.93 -5.74 -14.62
N ASP A 438 -0.12 -5.06 -13.82
CA ASP A 438 0.83 -5.67 -12.91
C ASP A 438 0.50 -5.44 -11.42
N GLY A 439 -0.71 -4.97 -11.14
CA GLY A 439 -1.20 -4.75 -9.77
C GLY A 439 -0.70 -3.45 -9.13
N TYR A 440 -0.10 -2.55 -9.93
CA TYR A 440 0.35 -1.24 -9.49
C TYR A 440 -0.28 -0.13 -10.33
N GLU A 441 -0.60 0.97 -9.65
CA GLU A 441 -0.90 2.25 -10.28
C GLU A 441 0.31 3.16 -10.11
N CYS A 442 0.77 3.75 -11.21
CA CYS A 442 1.99 4.55 -11.21
C CYS A 442 1.66 5.96 -11.69
N SER A 443 2.17 6.95 -10.98
CA SER A 443 2.13 8.37 -11.33
C SER A 443 3.42 9.03 -10.88
N PHE A 444 3.67 10.26 -11.32
CA PHE A 444 4.77 11.05 -10.78
C PHE A 444 4.23 11.99 -9.71
N ALA A 445 5.02 12.23 -8.65
CA ALA A 445 4.69 13.24 -7.65
C ALA A 445 4.56 14.62 -8.32
N THR A 446 3.83 15.56 -7.71
CA THR A 446 3.95 16.96 -8.12
C THR A 446 5.36 17.44 -7.83
N ILE A 447 5.91 18.31 -8.70
CA ILE A 447 7.23 18.90 -8.45
C ILE A 447 7.11 19.74 -7.19
N ASP A 448 7.90 19.40 -6.18
CA ASP A 448 7.96 20.17 -4.95
C ASP A 448 8.78 21.44 -5.21
N GLN A 449 8.13 22.59 -5.16
CA GLN A 449 8.80 23.89 -5.38
C GLN A 449 9.85 24.18 -4.32
N ASN A 450 9.71 23.64 -3.10
CA ASN A 450 10.71 23.80 -2.05
C ASN A 450 12.00 23.05 -2.40
N LEU A 451 11.88 21.91 -3.11
CA LEU A 451 13.03 21.15 -3.56
C LEU A 451 13.81 21.84 -4.68
N LEU A 452 13.17 22.72 -5.46
CA LEU A 452 13.83 23.47 -6.52
C LEU A 452 14.85 24.49 -5.97
N ARG A 453 14.72 24.94 -4.72
CA ARG A 453 15.70 25.84 -4.08
C ARG A 453 17.08 25.19 -3.94
N PHE A 454 17.13 23.86 -3.79
CA PHE A 454 18.36 23.09 -3.75
C PHE A 454 18.98 22.83 -5.15
N SER A 455 18.34 23.30 -6.23
CA SER A 455 18.92 23.25 -7.59
C SER A 455 19.85 24.42 -7.88
N ALA A 456 19.80 25.48 -7.06
CA ALA A 456 20.53 26.72 -7.24
C ALA A 456 21.95 26.72 -6.67
N ILE A 457 22.37 25.62 -6.01
CA ILE A 457 23.74 25.43 -5.55
C ILE A 457 24.40 24.47 -6.54
N ARG A 458 24.95 25.03 -7.62
CA ARG A 458 25.79 24.32 -8.58
C ARG A 458 27.14 24.98 -8.65
#